data_AF-A0A831XPQ6-F1
#
_entry.id   AF-A0A831XPQ6-F1
#
_cell.length_a   1.000
_cell.length_b   1.000
_cell.length_c   1.000
_cell.angle_alpha   90.00
_cell.angle_beta   90.00
_cell.angle_gamma   90.00
#
_symmetry.space_group_name_H-M   'P 1'
#
loop_
_entity.id
_entity.type
_entity.pdbx_description
1 polymer ?
#
loop_
_entity_poly.entity_id
_entity_poly.type
_entity_poly.pdbx_seq_one_letter_code
_entity_poly.pdbx_strand_id
1 'polypeptide(L)'
;MHHYERHTRLWWLKAALWAAGFAALSFLLSHLYAHYVVGDTQLARQDRSFRRCMPQTRLLILGDSHAGSALDPAWLPDAFNVWSPGENYIQHYYRLRAILDDKRSAVRCVIAPLDPHSFTTRRKEAFRHPAYWARYVNYLEVGLR
;
A
#
# COMPACT_ATOMS: atom_id res chain seq x y z
N MET A 1 -11.50 -36.98 41.89
CA MET A 1 -10.83 -35.74 41.43
C MET A 1 -10.02 -35.92 40.14
N HIS A 2 -9.16 -36.93 39.98
CA HIS A 2 -8.32 -37.10 38.77
C HIS A 2 -9.02 -37.36 37.41
N HIS A 3 -10.29 -37.75 37.39
CA HIS A 3 -11.03 -37.93 36.13
C HIS A 3 -11.48 -36.59 35.50
N TYR A 4 -11.68 -35.55 36.33
CA TYR A 4 -12.14 -34.24 35.87
C TYR A 4 -11.01 -33.44 35.19
N GLU A 5 -9.79 -33.53 35.71
CA GLU A 5 -8.61 -32.82 35.19
C GLU A 5 -8.16 -33.29 33.79
N ARG A 6 -8.40 -34.57 33.46
CA ARG A 6 -8.07 -35.09 32.12
C ARG A 6 -9.03 -34.57 31.05
N HIS A 7 -10.31 -34.42 31.37
CA HIS A 7 -11.30 -33.87 30.45
C HIS A 7 -11.04 -32.39 30.15
N THR A 8 -10.67 -31.60 31.16
CA THR A 8 -10.40 -30.17 30.97
C THR A 8 -9.15 -29.93 30.12
N ARG A 9 -8.07 -30.70 30.31
CA ARG A 9 -6.85 -30.61 29.48
C ARG A 9 -7.11 -30.95 28.01
N LEU A 10 -7.89 -32.00 27.73
CA LEU A 10 -8.25 -32.37 26.36
C LEU A 10 -9.11 -31.30 25.66
N TRP A 11 -9.99 -30.62 26.39
CA TRP A 11 -10.77 -29.50 25.88
C TRP A 11 -9.89 -28.31 25.47
N TRP A 12 -8.96 -27.90 26.34
CA TRP A 12 -8.03 -26.80 26.04
C TRP A 12 -7.11 -27.10 24.87
N LEU A 13 -6.63 -28.35 24.75
CA LEU A 13 -5.84 -28.77 23.59
C LEU A 13 -6.63 -28.67 22.28
N LYS A 14 -7.89 -29.12 22.26
CA LYS A 14 -8.77 -29.00 21.08
C LYS A 14 -9.03 -27.54 20.73
N ALA A 15 -9.31 -26.69 21.73
CA ALA A 15 -9.51 -25.26 21.52
C ALA A 15 -8.25 -24.57 20.97
N ALA A 16 -7.07 -24.89 21.51
CA ALA A 16 -5.80 -24.37 21.04
C ALA A 16 -5.48 -24.82 19.61
N LEU A 17 -5.70 -26.10 19.28
CA LEU A 17 -5.53 -26.62 17.91
C LEU A 17 -6.49 -25.96 16.93
N TRP A 18 -7.75 -25.75 17.32
CA TRP A 18 -8.72 -25.04 16.49
C TRP A 18 -8.29 -23.58 16.26
N ALA A 19 -7.89 -22.88 17.32
CA ALA A 19 -7.43 -21.48 17.22
C ALA A 19 -6.17 -21.36 16.35
N ALA A 20 -5.20 -22.28 16.52
CA ALA A 20 -3.99 -22.33 15.71
C ALA A 20 -4.31 -22.63 14.23
N GLY A 21 -5.20 -23.59 13.96
CA GLY A 21 -5.66 -23.91 12.61
C GLY A 21 -6.39 -22.75 11.95
N PHE A 22 -7.28 -22.07 12.69
CA PHE A 22 -7.99 -20.89 12.22
C PHE A 22 -7.03 -19.73 11.91
N ALA A 23 -6.05 -19.49 12.79
CA ALA A 23 -5.02 -18.47 12.57
C ALA A 23 -4.15 -18.79 11.35
N ALA A 24 -3.71 -20.04 11.19
CA ALA A 24 -2.92 -20.48 10.04
C ALA A 24 -3.70 -20.35 8.73
N LEU A 25 -4.97 -20.75 8.71
CA LEU A 25 -5.85 -20.60 7.55
C LEU A 25 -6.08 -19.12 7.20
N SER A 26 -6.37 -18.30 8.21
CA SER A 26 -6.56 -16.84 8.03
C SER A 26 -5.30 -16.17 7.49
N PHE A 27 -4.13 -16.56 8.00
CA PHE A 27 -2.84 -16.08 7.51
C PHE A 27 -2.60 -16.50 6.06
N LEU A 28 -2.85 -17.77 5.73
CA LEU A 28 -2.70 -18.29 4.37
C LEU A 28 -3.63 -17.56 3.39
N LEU A 29 -4.92 -17.41 3.73
CA LEU A 29 -5.88 -16.69 2.89
C LEU A 29 -5.49 -15.23 2.70
N SER A 30 -5.03 -14.56 3.77
CA SER A 30 -4.55 -13.17 3.69
C SER A 30 -3.31 -13.05 2.80
N HIS A 31 -2.38 -14.00 2.90
CA HIS A 31 -1.17 -14.03 2.08
C HIS A 31 -1.50 -14.28 0.60
N LEU A 32 -2.39 -15.24 0.31
CA LEU A 32 -2.86 -15.52 -1.04
C LEU A 32 -3.61 -14.32 -1.63
N TYR A 33 -4.50 -13.68 -0.86
CA TYR A 33 -5.19 -12.47 -1.26
C TYR A 33 -4.21 -11.34 -1.61
N ALA A 34 -3.21 -11.10 -0.76
CA ALA A 34 -2.19 -10.09 -1.02
C ALA A 34 -1.36 -10.42 -2.28
N HIS A 35 -1.02 -11.68 -2.50
CA HIS A 35 -0.21 -12.09 -3.64
C HIS A 35 -1.00 -12.00 -4.96
N TYR A 36 -2.19 -12.59 -5.01
CA TYR A 36 -2.97 -12.74 -6.25
C TYR A 36 -3.88 -11.55 -6.54
N VAL A 37 -4.56 -11.00 -5.53
CA VAL A 37 -5.55 -9.93 -5.75
C VAL A 37 -4.87 -8.57 -5.77
N VAL A 38 -4.02 -8.27 -4.79
CA VAL A 38 -3.34 -6.96 -4.71
C VAL A 38 -2.26 -6.84 -5.80
N GLY A 39 -1.56 -7.94 -6.11
CA GLY A 39 -0.52 -8.01 -7.14
C GLY A 39 -0.99 -7.65 -8.54
N ASP A 40 -2.28 -7.79 -8.83
CA ASP A 40 -2.85 -7.51 -10.15
C ASP A 40 -3.73 -6.24 -10.21
N THR A 41 -3.77 -5.49 -9.11
CA THR A 41 -4.42 -4.18 -9.10
C THR A 41 -3.72 -3.21 -10.07
N GLN A 42 -4.49 -2.24 -10.56
CA GLN A 42 -3.96 -1.13 -11.36
C GLN A 42 -2.78 -0.43 -10.66
N LEU A 43 -2.85 -0.29 -9.34
CA LEU A 43 -1.78 0.28 -8.51
C LEU A 43 -0.49 -0.52 -8.59
N ALA A 44 -0.58 -1.84 -8.41
CA ALA A 44 0.59 -2.71 -8.50
C ALA A 44 1.19 -2.75 -9.91
N ARG A 45 0.34 -2.70 -10.95
CA ARG A 45 0.80 -2.63 -12.35
C ARG A 45 1.53 -1.32 -12.63
N GLN A 46 0.96 -0.19 -12.23
CA GLN A 46 1.59 1.13 -12.39
C GLN A 46 2.91 1.22 -11.63
N ASP A 47 2.96 0.75 -10.37
CA ASP A 47 4.20 0.66 -9.59
C ASP A 47 5.29 -0.15 -10.30
N ARG A 48 4.93 -1.31 -10.87
CA ARG A 48 5.89 -2.16 -11.60
C ARG A 48 6.43 -1.43 -12.83
N SER A 49 5.57 -0.75 -13.58
CA SER A 49 5.99 0.05 -14.74
C SER A 49 6.87 1.21 -14.31
N PHE A 50 6.48 1.95 -13.26
CA PHE A 50 7.26 3.04 -12.72
C PHE A 50 8.64 2.57 -12.28
N ARG A 51 8.76 1.48 -11.50
CA ARG A 51 10.06 0.96 -11.04
C ARG A 51 11.01 0.58 -12.17
N ARG A 52 10.49 0.19 -13.34
CA ARG A 52 11.30 -0.08 -14.54
C ARG A 52 11.80 1.22 -15.18
N CYS A 53 10.99 2.28 -15.14
CA CYS A 53 11.32 3.57 -15.75
C CYS A 53 12.03 4.56 -14.80
N MET A 54 11.93 4.34 -13.49
CA MET A 54 12.42 5.25 -12.44
C MET A 54 13.89 5.68 -12.60
N PRO A 55 14.83 4.84 -13.08
CA PRO A 55 16.21 5.29 -13.34
C PRO A 55 16.36 6.32 -14.46
N GLN A 56 15.36 6.47 -15.34
CA GLN A 56 15.33 7.51 -16.38
C GLN A 56 14.26 8.58 -16.14
N THR A 57 13.35 8.39 -15.19
CA THR A 57 12.30 9.38 -14.88
C THR A 57 12.88 10.59 -14.15
N ARG A 58 12.95 11.74 -14.82
CA ARG A 58 13.37 13.03 -14.23
C ARG A 58 12.19 13.86 -13.74
N LEU A 59 11.04 13.75 -14.39
CA LEU A 59 9.81 14.44 -14.03
C LEU A 59 8.78 13.45 -13.51
N LEU A 60 8.39 13.58 -12.24
CA LEU A 60 7.36 12.74 -11.63
C LEU A 60 6.07 13.55 -11.50
N ILE A 61 5.00 13.10 -12.13
CA ILE A 61 3.65 13.59 -11.84
C ILE A 61 3.07 12.66 -10.77
N LEU A 62 2.74 13.20 -9.61
CA LEU A 62 2.26 12.44 -8.46
C LEU A 62 0.92 13.00 -7.98
N GLY A 63 -0.11 12.15 -7.88
CA GLY A 63 -1.39 12.61 -7.35
C GLY A 63 -2.47 11.54 -7.29
N ASP A 64 -3.73 11.97 -7.31
CA ASP A 64 -4.87 11.07 -7.37
C ASP A 64 -5.39 10.90 -8.81
N SER A 65 -6.65 10.46 -8.97
CA SER A 65 -7.27 10.31 -10.29
C SER A 65 -7.21 11.56 -11.15
N HIS A 66 -7.23 12.77 -10.57
CA HIS A 66 -7.12 14.01 -11.33
C HIS A 66 -5.73 14.14 -11.95
N ALA A 67 -4.66 13.88 -11.18
CA ALA A 67 -3.30 13.85 -11.70
C ALA A 67 -3.15 12.80 -12.81
N GLY A 68 -3.80 11.64 -12.67
CA GLY A 68 -3.85 10.60 -13.69
C GLY A 68 -4.49 11.02 -15.02
N SER A 69 -5.42 11.98 -14.98
CA SER A 69 -6.10 12.52 -16.17
C SER A 69 -5.59 13.88 -16.65
N ALA A 70 -4.82 14.60 -15.83
CA ALA A 70 -4.48 16.01 -16.09
C ALA A 70 -3.30 16.18 -17.06
N LEU A 71 -2.32 15.27 -17.02
CA LEU A 71 -1.10 15.36 -17.81
C LEU A 71 -0.74 14.00 -18.39
N ASP A 72 -0.63 13.94 -19.72
CA ASP A 72 -0.13 12.78 -20.42
C ASP A 72 1.42 12.84 -20.48
N PRO A 73 2.13 11.94 -19.79
CA PRO A 73 3.59 11.94 -19.77
C PRO A 73 4.21 11.67 -21.15
N ALA A 74 3.45 11.17 -22.14
CA ALA A 74 3.96 10.99 -23.50
C ALA A 74 4.42 12.30 -24.17
N TRP A 75 3.92 13.45 -23.69
CA TRP A 75 4.28 14.78 -24.20
C TRP A 75 5.44 15.42 -23.43
N LEU A 76 5.92 14.79 -22.36
CA LEU A 76 6.94 15.33 -21.47
C LEU A 76 8.14 14.37 -21.45
N PRO A 77 9.34 14.82 -21.87
CA PRO A 77 10.50 13.94 -21.87
C PRO A 77 10.84 13.50 -20.45
N ASP A 78 11.27 12.25 -20.31
CA ASP A 78 11.67 11.64 -19.04
C ASP A 78 10.59 11.75 -17.93
N ALA A 79 9.32 11.81 -18.31
CA ALA A 79 8.20 11.94 -17.39
C ALA A 79 7.53 10.60 -17.07
N PHE A 80 7.02 10.46 -15.85
CA PHE A 80 6.14 9.36 -15.48
C PHE A 80 5.02 9.86 -14.58
N ASN A 81 3.81 9.36 -14.80
CA ASN A 81 2.64 9.69 -13.99
C ASN A 81 2.32 8.52 -13.03
N VAL A 82 2.49 8.77 -11.73
CA VAL A 82 2.18 7.83 -10.64
C VAL A 82 0.99 8.38 -9.87
N TRP A 83 -0.12 7.64 -9.86
CA TRP A 83 -1.35 8.08 -9.24
C TRP A 83 -2.20 6.94 -8.71
N SER A 84 -2.96 7.19 -7.65
CA SER A 84 -3.95 6.24 -7.16
C SER A 84 -5.34 6.86 -6.98
N PRO A 85 -6.43 6.12 -7.31
CA PRO A 85 -7.78 6.62 -7.09
C PRO A 85 -7.98 6.98 -5.61
N GLY A 86 -8.43 8.21 -5.35
CA GLY A 86 -8.73 8.60 -3.98
C GLY A 86 -7.50 8.94 -3.12
N GLU A 87 -6.29 9.03 -3.69
CA GLU A 87 -5.09 9.34 -2.92
C GLU A 87 -5.19 10.66 -2.15
N ASN A 88 -4.62 10.72 -0.95
CA ASN A 88 -4.54 11.91 -0.12
C ASN A 88 -3.08 12.35 0.07
N TYR A 89 -2.86 13.52 0.67
CA TYR A 89 -1.51 14.07 0.84
C TYR A 89 -0.58 13.25 1.74
N ILE A 90 -1.13 12.51 2.71
CA ILE A 90 -0.32 11.64 3.58
C ILE A 90 0.24 10.48 2.73
N GLN A 91 -0.60 9.89 1.88
CA GLN A 91 -0.19 8.87 0.92
C GLN A 91 0.85 9.40 -0.09
N HIS A 92 0.62 10.60 -0.65
CA HIS A 92 1.60 11.26 -1.53
C HIS A 92 2.95 11.42 -0.84
N TYR A 93 2.96 11.88 0.42
CA TYR A 93 4.19 12.07 1.19
C TYR A 93 4.98 10.77 1.34
N TYR A 94 4.35 9.68 1.80
CA TYR A 94 5.05 8.40 2.00
C TYR A 94 5.52 7.80 0.69
N ARG A 95 4.72 7.88 -0.38
CA ARG A 95 5.12 7.38 -1.70
C ARG A 95 6.29 8.21 -2.23
N LEU A 96 6.21 9.53 -2.18
CA LEU A 96 7.27 10.41 -2.66
C LEU A 96 8.57 10.19 -1.88
N ARG A 97 8.50 10.13 -0.54
CA ARG A 97 9.65 9.84 0.31
C ARG A 97 10.34 8.54 -0.10
N ALA A 98 9.57 7.46 -0.25
CA ALA A 98 10.13 6.17 -0.68
C ALA A 98 10.77 6.21 -2.08
N ILE A 99 10.22 7.02 -3.00
CA ILE A 99 10.78 7.22 -4.34
C ILE A 99 12.09 8.00 -4.26
N LEU A 100 12.16 9.05 -3.45
CA LEU A 100 13.35 9.89 -3.31
C LEU A 100 14.47 9.18 -2.53
N ASP A 101 14.12 8.30 -1.60
CA ASP A 101 15.06 7.50 -0.82
C ASP A 101 15.64 6.30 -1.61
N ASP A 102 15.02 5.87 -2.71
CA ASP A 102 15.55 4.82 -3.58
C ASP A 102 16.75 5.35 -4.39
N LYS A 103 17.93 4.74 -4.21
CA LYS A 103 19.19 5.14 -4.87
C LYS A 103 19.13 5.11 -6.40
N ARG A 104 18.17 4.39 -6.99
CA ARG A 104 17.97 4.34 -8.44
C ARG A 104 17.12 5.49 -8.96
N SER A 105 16.58 6.33 -8.09
CA SER A 105 15.70 7.43 -8.48
C SER A 105 16.48 8.53 -9.21
N ALA A 106 16.04 8.82 -10.44
CA ALA A 106 16.54 9.95 -11.22
C ALA A 106 15.64 11.19 -11.13
N VAL A 107 14.61 11.16 -10.28
CA VAL A 107 13.61 12.24 -10.17
C VAL A 107 14.31 13.54 -9.74
N ARG A 108 14.02 14.62 -10.47
CA ARG A 108 14.54 15.98 -10.23
C ARG A 108 13.43 16.99 -10.01
N CYS A 109 12.27 16.76 -10.63
CA CYS A 109 11.12 17.62 -10.51
C CYS A 109 9.87 16.79 -10.22
N VAL A 110 9.02 17.28 -9.33
CA VAL A 110 7.75 16.65 -8.96
C VAL A 110 6.64 17.64 -9.22
N ILE A 111 5.66 17.23 -10.03
CA ILE A 111 4.39 17.94 -10.18
C ILE A 111 3.39 17.21 -9.29
N ALA A 112 2.92 17.89 -8.24
CA ALA A 112 1.90 17.38 -7.34
C ALA A 112 0.66 18.29 -7.41
N PRO A 113 -0.34 17.94 -8.25
CA PRO A 113 -1.56 18.74 -8.37
C PRO A 113 -2.26 18.90 -7.01
N LEU A 114 -2.77 20.11 -6.79
CA LEU A 114 -3.44 20.48 -5.56
C LEU A 114 -4.91 20.76 -5.87
N ASP A 115 -5.80 19.93 -5.32
CA ASP A 115 -7.24 20.02 -5.59
C ASP A 115 -8.04 20.39 -4.33
N PRO A 116 -9.24 20.96 -4.45
CA PRO A 116 -10.08 21.26 -3.30
C PRO A 116 -10.42 20.03 -2.43
N HIS A 117 -10.62 18.85 -3.02
CA HIS A 117 -10.88 17.61 -2.25
C HIS A 117 -9.68 17.15 -1.43
N SER A 118 -8.52 17.66 -1.76
CA SER A 118 -7.28 17.31 -1.11
C SER A 118 -7.19 17.96 0.28
N PHE A 119 -8.01 18.98 0.54
CA PHE A 119 -8.21 19.60 1.85
C PHE A 119 -9.38 19.01 2.65
N THR A 120 -10.11 18.02 2.11
CA THR A 120 -11.24 17.44 2.85
C THR A 120 -10.82 16.28 3.75
N THR A 121 -11.38 16.26 4.97
CA THR A 121 -11.25 15.14 5.92
C THR A 121 -12.11 13.94 5.55
N ARG A 122 -12.90 14.00 4.46
CA ARG A 122 -13.78 12.90 4.03
C ARG A 122 -13.01 11.67 3.52
N ARG A 123 -11.71 11.78 3.21
CA ARG A 123 -10.87 10.64 2.79
C ARG A 123 -10.20 9.94 3.98
N LYS A 124 -11.01 9.50 4.95
CA LYS A 124 -10.55 8.81 6.18
C LYS A 124 -9.93 7.42 5.92
N GLU A 125 -10.22 6.81 4.78
CA GLU A 125 -9.62 5.51 4.38
C GLU A 125 -8.27 5.71 3.68
N ALA A 126 -7.34 6.39 4.35
CA ALA A 126 -6.01 6.71 3.81
C ALA A 126 -5.23 5.47 3.36
N PHE A 127 -5.59 4.26 3.78
CA PHE A 127 -4.87 3.03 3.44
C PHE A 127 -5.83 1.85 3.18
N ARG A 128 -6.83 2.04 2.31
CA ARG A 128 -7.82 1.01 1.94
C ARG A 128 -7.21 -0.34 1.50
N HIS A 129 -5.95 -0.32 1.06
CA HIS A 129 -5.16 -1.52 0.77
C HIS A 129 -3.89 -1.57 1.63
N PRO A 130 -3.97 -2.01 2.90
CA PRO A 130 -2.83 -1.94 3.81
C PRO A 130 -1.61 -2.73 3.32
N ALA A 131 -1.84 -3.89 2.69
CA ALA A 131 -0.79 -4.73 2.11
C ALA A 131 -0.03 -4.05 0.94
N TYR A 132 -0.70 -3.20 0.17
CA TYR A 132 -0.01 -2.40 -0.85
C TYR A 132 0.83 -1.31 -0.18
N TRP A 133 0.24 -0.56 0.74
CA TRP A 133 0.87 0.59 1.39
C TRP A 133 1.97 0.25 2.41
N ALA A 134 2.00 -0.98 2.93
CA ALA A 134 3.05 -1.48 3.82
C ALA A 134 4.47 -1.37 3.24
N ARG A 135 4.61 -1.25 1.92
CA ARG A 135 5.91 -1.05 1.25
C ARG A 135 6.41 0.41 1.30
N TYR A 136 5.53 1.35 1.60
CA TYR A 136 5.79 2.80 1.61
C TYR A 136 5.69 3.39 3.02
N VAL A 137 4.82 2.82 3.84
CA VAL A 137 4.42 3.38 5.12
C VAL A 137 4.90 2.47 6.24
N ASN A 138 5.67 3.03 7.17
CA ASN A 138 5.85 2.42 8.47
C ASN A 138 4.61 2.71 9.33
N TYR A 139 3.72 1.73 9.49
CA TYR A 139 2.48 1.92 10.25
C TYR A 139 2.70 2.26 11.73
N LEU A 140 3.87 1.94 12.30
CA LEU A 140 4.22 2.40 13.65
C LEU A 140 4.41 3.93 13.67
N GLU A 141 5.00 4.51 12.62
CA GLU A 141 5.15 5.96 12.49
C GLU A 141 3.80 6.68 12.40
N VAL A 142 2.84 6.06 11.69
CA VAL A 142 1.51 6.64 11.47
C VAL A 142 0.61 6.49 12.69
N GLY A 143 0.67 5.36 13.41
CA GLY A 143 -0.17 5.08 14.58
C GLY A 143 0.27 5.77 15.88
N LEU A 144 1.48 6.37 15.90
CA LEU A 144 2.02 7.12 17.04
C LEU A 144 1.69 8.63 16.98
N ARG A 145 0.87 9.06 16.02
CA ARG A 145 0.36 10.44 15.89
C ARG A 145 -1.16 10.47 16.09
#